data_AF-A0A820BZY3-F1
#
_entry.id   AF-A0A820BZY3-F1
#
_cell.length_a   1.000
_cell.length_b   1.000
_cell.length_c   1.000
_cell.angle_alpha   90.00
_cell.angle_beta   90.00
_cell.angle_gamma   90.00
#
_symmetry.space_group_name_H-M   'P 1'
#
loop_
_entity.id
_entity.type
_entity.pdbx_description
1 polymer ?
#
loop_
_entity_poly.entity_id
_entity_poly.type
_entity_poly.pdbx_seq_one_letter_code
_entity_poly.pdbx_strand_id
1 'polypeptide(L)'
;MNYNNIVATSEKEKANIFAEFFQNEIYAAPNNTLPFHDQVSNQVNIIRNRMQNTADIKWKKITPEEVKWHMKQLRNSATDPDNIHNRYWKNYTSQLIDHLTLLFNSVVDVSYIPALVEKG
;
A
#
# COMPACT_ATOMS: atom_id res chain seq x y z
N MET A 1 37.96 3.85 10.51
CA MET A 1 39.35 4.35 10.48
C MET A 1 39.88 4.44 11.90
N ASN A 2 41.19 4.26 12.11
CA ASN A 2 41.83 4.58 13.38
C ASN A 2 42.11 6.08 13.38
N TYR A 3 41.12 6.89 13.77
CA TYR A 3 41.34 8.31 14.03
C TYR A 3 42.18 8.38 15.31
N ASN A 4 43.50 8.19 15.17
CA ASN A 4 44.45 8.51 16.22
C ASN A 4 44.08 9.90 16.69
N ASN A 5 43.84 10.09 18.00
CA ASN A 5 43.28 11.27 18.66
C ASN A 5 43.97 12.60 18.26
N ILE A 6 43.83 13.04 17.02
CA ILE A 6 44.44 14.23 16.45
C ILE A 6 43.51 15.37 16.84
N VAL A 7 43.95 16.12 17.85
CA VAL A 7 43.28 17.35 18.26
C VAL A 7 43.72 18.45 17.29
N ALA A 8 42.81 18.88 16.42
CA ALA A 8 43.07 20.02 15.54
C ALA A 8 43.16 21.31 16.36
N THR A 9 44.24 22.06 16.17
CA THR A 9 44.51 23.29 16.93
C THR A 9 44.22 24.56 16.14
N SER A 10 44.21 24.46 14.80
CA SER A 10 43.84 25.57 13.91
C SER A 10 42.50 25.35 13.21
N GLU A 11 41.82 26.45 12.84
CA GLU A 11 40.55 26.39 12.09
C GLU A 11 40.70 25.67 10.74
N LYS A 12 41.87 25.79 10.10
CA LYS A 12 42.18 25.08 8.84
C LYS A 12 42.27 23.57 9.05
N GLU A 13 42.88 23.11 10.14
CA GLU A 13 42.95 21.68 10.48
C GLU A 13 41.57 21.12 10.80
N LYS A 14 40.74 21.87 11.53
CA LYS A 14 39.35 21.46 11.82
C LYS A 14 38.54 21.31 10.53
N ALA A 15 38.65 22.28 9.62
CA ALA A 15 37.98 22.23 8.32
C ALA A 15 38.43 21.02 7.47
N ASN A 16 39.72 20.71 7.50
CA ASN A 16 40.26 19.55 6.78
C ASN A 16 39.79 18.21 7.37
N ILE A 17 39.81 18.04 8.69
CA ILE A 17 39.29 16.82 9.36
C ILE A 17 37.80 16.67 9.07
N PHE A 18 37.04 17.77 9.11
CA PHE A 18 35.62 17.77 8.80
C PHE A 18 35.36 17.37 7.34
N ALA A 19 36.13 17.93 6.39
CA ALA A 19 36.02 17.57 4.98
C ALA A 19 36.35 16.09 4.73
N GLU A 20 37.39 15.57 5.39
CA GLU A 20 37.82 14.18 5.27
C GLU A 20 36.79 13.21 5.84
N PHE A 21 36.18 13.53 6.99
CA PHE A 21 35.06 12.75 7.55
C PHE A 21 33.86 12.72 6.60
N PHE A 22 33.46 13.87 6.05
CA PHE A 22 32.33 13.92 5.13
C PHE A 22 32.60 13.14 3.84
N GLN A 23 33.81 13.26 3.29
CA GLN A 23 34.16 12.55 2.07
C GLN A 23 34.22 11.03 2.26
N ASN A 24 34.73 10.55 3.41
CA ASN A 24 35.00 9.14 3.62
C ASN A 24 33.90 8.38 4.36
N GLU A 25 33.02 9.07 5.11
CA GLU A 25 31.96 8.41 5.88
C GLU A 25 30.54 8.84 5.47
N ILE A 26 30.32 10.10 5.10
CA ILE A 26 28.99 10.59 4.71
C ILE A 26 28.73 10.38 3.21
N TYR A 27 29.72 10.70 2.37
CA TYR A 27 29.60 10.67 0.90
C TYR A 27 30.34 9.51 0.24
N ALA A 28 31.05 8.68 1.03
CA ALA A 28 31.57 7.44 0.49
C ALA A 28 30.39 6.60 0.01
N ALA A 29 30.38 6.27 -1.29
CA ALA A 29 29.39 5.38 -1.85
C ALA A 29 29.41 4.10 -1.00
N PRO A 30 28.27 3.72 -0.39
CA PRO A 30 28.25 2.51 0.41
C PRO A 30 28.69 1.37 -0.51
N ASN A 31 29.70 0.60 -0.08
CA ASN A 31 29.93 -0.70 -0.68
C ASN A 31 28.56 -1.38 -0.75
N ASN A 32 28.18 -1.86 -1.93
CA ASN A 32 26.85 -2.31 -2.28
C ASN A 32 26.50 -3.64 -1.57
N THR A 33 26.63 -3.63 -0.27
CA THR A 33 26.51 -4.72 0.68
C THR A 33 25.63 -4.20 1.82
N LEU A 34 24.43 -3.73 1.47
CA LEU A 34 23.33 -3.90 2.42
C LEU A 34 23.24 -5.43 2.61
N PRO A 35 23.43 -5.97 3.83
CA PRO A 35 23.59 -7.41 4.08
C PRO A 35 22.38 -8.28 3.67
N PHE A 36 21.37 -7.66 3.08
CA PHE A 36 20.12 -8.29 2.68
C PHE A 36 19.66 -7.85 1.29
N HIS A 37 20.45 -7.13 0.48
CA HIS A 37 19.96 -6.66 -0.84
C HIS A 37 19.53 -7.85 -1.73
N ASP A 38 20.31 -8.92 -1.75
CA ASP A 38 19.96 -10.14 -2.48
C ASP A 38 18.77 -10.87 -1.85
N GLN A 39 18.67 -10.88 -0.53
CA GLN A 39 17.54 -11.49 0.18
C GLN A 39 16.24 -10.72 -0.05
N VAL A 40 16.29 -9.39 0.01
CA VAL A 40 15.18 -8.48 -0.28
C VAL A 40 14.80 -8.59 -1.75
N SER A 41 15.78 -8.58 -2.66
CA SER A 41 15.52 -8.76 -4.10
C SER A 41 14.90 -10.11 -4.40
N ASN A 42 15.36 -11.19 -3.77
CA ASN A 42 14.78 -12.52 -3.90
C ASN A 42 13.38 -12.60 -3.32
N GLN A 43 13.12 -12.03 -2.14
CA GLN A 43 11.78 -11.98 -1.55
C GLN A 43 10.82 -11.15 -2.41
N VAL A 44 11.24 -9.98 -2.88
CA VAL A 44 10.46 -9.13 -3.78
C VAL A 44 10.16 -9.84 -5.09
N ASN A 45 11.12 -10.57 -5.66
CA ASN A 45 10.91 -11.36 -6.87
C ASN A 45 9.99 -12.56 -6.65
N ILE A 46 10.07 -13.23 -5.49
CA ILE A 46 9.13 -14.30 -5.11
C ILE A 46 7.71 -13.76 -4.96
N ILE A 47 7.54 -12.61 -4.30
CA ILE A 47 6.25 -11.93 -4.15
C ILE A 47 5.72 -11.50 -5.52
N ARG A 48 6.55 -10.87 -6.35
CA ARG A 48 6.22 -10.45 -7.72
C ARG A 48 5.77 -11.64 -8.58
N ASN A 49 6.50 -12.76 -8.54
CA ASN A 49 6.15 -13.97 -9.28
C ASN A 49 4.86 -14.61 -8.75
N ARG A 50 4.62 -14.61 -7.43
CA ARG A 50 3.35 -15.06 -6.84
C ARG A 50 2.17 -14.19 -7.26
N MET A 51 2.37 -12.87 -7.35
CA MET A 51 1.36 -11.94 -7.84
C MET A 51 1.10 -12.13 -9.35
N GLN A 52 2.14 -12.30 -10.16
CA GLN A 52 2.00 -12.55 -11.60
C GLN A 52 1.33 -13.89 -11.93
N ASN A 53 1.49 -14.91 -11.08
CA ASN A 53 0.80 -16.20 -11.21
C ASN A 53 -0.69 -16.17 -10.83
N THR A 54 -1.28 -15.01 -10.52
CA THR A 54 -2.73 -14.88 -10.31
C THR A 54 -3.54 -14.70 -11.59
N ALA A 55 -2.89 -14.72 -12.76
CA ALA A 55 -3.51 -14.50 -14.07
C ALA A 55 -4.64 -15.49 -14.42
N ASP A 56 -4.80 -16.59 -13.68
CA ASP A 56 -5.88 -17.57 -13.84
C ASP A 56 -6.75 -17.76 -12.59
N ILE A 57 -6.78 -16.80 -11.67
CA ILE A 57 -7.84 -16.77 -10.65
C ILE A 57 -9.12 -16.34 -11.37
N LYS A 58 -9.87 -17.31 -11.88
CA LYS A 58 -11.27 -17.11 -12.29
C LYS A 58 -12.05 -16.77 -11.02
N TRP A 59 -12.15 -15.48 -10.72
CA TRP A 59 -12.99 -15.01 -9.64
C TRP A 59 -14.42 -15.52 -9.86
N LYS A 60 -14.96 -16.17 -8.83
CA LYS A 60 -16.36 -16.59 -8.86
C LYS A 60 -17.21 -15.32 -8.91
N LYS A 61 -18.09 -15.22 -9.90
CA LYS A 61 -19.03 -14.10 -9.99
C LYS A 61 -19.89 -14.04 -8.74
N ILE A 62 -20.03 -12.84 -8.20
CA ILE A 62 -20.88 -12.53 -7.06
C ILE A 62 -22.34 -12.68 -7.52
N THR A 63 -23.16 -13.38 -6.74
CA THR A 63 -24.59 -13.58 -7.04
C THR A 63 -25.48 -12.54 -6.34
N PRO A 64 -26.71 -12.32 -6.83
CA PRO A 64 -27.70 -11.47 -6.16
C PRO A 64 -28.00 -11.90 -4.71
N GLU A 65 -27.97 -13.19 -4.41
CA GLU A 65 -28.21 -13.74 -3.07
C GLU A 65 -27.10 -13.37 -2.10
N GLU A 66 -25.84 -13.41 -2.56
CA GLU A 66 -24.68 -12.98 -1.78
C GLU A 66 -24.79 -11.49 -1.45
N VAL A 67 -25.13 -10.65 -2.43
CA VAL A 67 -25.37 -9.20 -2.22
C VAL A 67 -26.50 -8.97 -1.21
N LYS A 68 -27.65 -9.65 -1.37
CA LYS A 68 -28.77 -9.56 -0.42
C LYS A 68 -28.37 -9.96 0.99
N TRP A 69 -27.56 -11.02 1.13
CA TRP A 69 -27.07 -11.47 2.43
C TRP A 69 -26.19 -10.41 3.08
N HIS A 70 -25.22 -9.86 2.37
CA HIS A 70 -24.33 -8.82 2.88
C HIS A 70 -25.10 -7.54 3.28
N MET A 71 -26.08 -7.12 2.47
CA MET A 71 -26.90 -5.95 2.79
C MET A 71 -27.71 -6.11 4.09
N LYS A 72 -28.15 -7.34 4.41
CA LYS A 72 -28.83 -7.62 5.69
C LYS A 72 -27.90 -7.42 6.89
N GLN A 73 -26.60 -7.68 6.72
CA GLN A 73 -25.59 -7.57 7.78
C GLN A 73 -25.19 -6.12 8.10
N LEU A 74 -25.53 -5.14 7.25
CA LEU A 74 -25.18 -3.73 7.48
C LEU A 74 -25.78 -3.20 8.80
N ARG A 75 -25.02 -2.45 9.59
CA ARG A 75 -25.56 -1.79 10.80
C ARG A 75 -26.45 -0.62 10.39
N ASN A 76 -27.65 -0.51 10.97
CA ASN A 76 -28.64 0.51 10.60
C ASN A 76 -28.15 1.97 10.78
N SER A 77 -27.22 2.18 11.72
CA SER A 77 -26.79 3.48 12.21
C SER A 77 -25.51 4.02 11.60
N ALA A 78 -24.87 3.31 10.67
CA ALA A 78 -23.70 3.88 9.98
C ALA A 78 -24.19 4.87 8.93
N THR A 79 -23.82 6.14 9.12
CA THR A 79 -23.99 7.23 8.17
C THR A 79 -22.60 7.64 7.72
N ASP A 80 -22.40 7.65 6.42
CA ASP A 80 -21.24 8.26 5.80
C ASP A 80 -21.48 9.78 5.64
N PRO A 81 -20.48 10.58 5.22
CA PRO A 81 -20.62 12.03 5.06
C PRO A 81 -21.76 12.46 4.11
N ASP A 82 -22.28 11.54 3.30
CA ASP A 82 -23.42 11.73 2.41
C ASP A 82 -24.79 11.67 3.14
N ASN A 83 -24.82 11.39 4.45
CA ASN A 83 -26.01 11.21 5.28
C ASN A 83 -26.95 10.07 4.83
N ILE A 84 -26.50 9.18 3.94
CA ILE A 84 -27.30 8.05 3.49
C ILE A 84 -27.19 6.93 4.52
N HIS A 85 -28.30 6.64 5.21
CA HIS A 85 -28.33 5.61 6.23
C HIS A 85 -28.48 4.20 5.63
N ASN A 86 -27.77 3.22 6.19
CA ASN A 86 -27.92 1.79 5.86
C ASN A 86 -29.34 1.24 5.95
N ARG A 87 -30.25 1.89 6.69
CA ARG A 87 -31.68 1.53 6.71
C ARG A 87 -32.35 1.63 5.33
N TYR A 88 -31.90 2.57 4.48
CA TYR A 88 -32.46 2.76 3.14
C TYR A 88 -32.02 1.62 2.23
N TRP A 89 -30.75 1.24 2.34
CA TRP A 89 -30.20 0.08 1.67
C TRP A 89 -30.96 -1.19 2.03
N LYS A 90 -31.36 -1.39 3.29
CA LYS A 90 -32.13 -2.59 3.70
C LYS A 90 -33.54 -2.69 3.15
N ASN A 91 -34.15 -1.58 2.75
CA ASN A 91 -35.44 -1.56 2.05
C ASN A 91 -35.22 -1.59 0.54
N TYR A 92 -34.35 -2.48 0.08
CA TYR A 92 -33.91 -2.53 -1.32
C TYR A 92 -35.02 -2.98 -2.27
N THR A 93 -34.99 -2.41 -3.48
CA THR A 93 -35.69 -2.95 -4.64
C THR A 93 -34.83 -4.03 -5.30
N SER A 94 -35.45 -4.93 -6.08
CA SER A 94 -34.71 -5.92 -6.89
C SER A 94 -33.69 -5.25 -7.81
N GLN A 95 -34.05 -4.10 -8.40
CA GLN A 95 -33.18 -3.31 -9.28
C GLN A 95 -31.89 -2.86 -8.61
N LEU A 96 -31.94 -2.50 -7.31
CA LEU A 96 -30.75 -2.11 -6.56
C LEU A 96 -29.79 -3.29 -6.38
N ILE A 97 -30.32 -4.48 -6.08
CA ILE A 97 -29.52 -5.70 -5.95
C ILE A 97 -28.84 -6.01 -7.29
N ASP A 98 -29.59 -5.99 -8.39
CA ASP A 98 -29.06 -6.30 -9.71
C ASP A 98 -27.96 -5.32 -10.12
N HIS A 99 -28.15 -4.02 -9.83
CA HIS A 99 -27.16 -2.99 -10.11
C HIS A 99 -25.88 -3.18 -9.27
N LEU A 100 -25.99 -3.46 -7.98
CA LEU A 100 -24.84 -3.73 -7.11
C LEU A 100 -24.11 -5.00 -7.51
N THR A 101 -24.83 -6.07 -7.88
CA THR A 101 -24.23 -7.30 -8.38
C THR A 101 -23.42 -7.04 -9.66
N LEU A 102 -23.95 -6.22 -10.58
CA LEU A 102 -23.22 -5.83 -11.78
C LEU A 102 -21.98 -4.99 -11.45
N LEU A 103 -22.12 -4.01 -10.54
CA LEU A 103 -21.02 -3.15 -10.10
C LEU A 103 -19.88 -3.97 -9.47
N PHE A 104 -20.19 -4.85 -8.51
CA PHE A 104 -19.17 -5.64 -7.83
C PHE A 104 -18.47 -6.61 -8.77
N ASN A 105 -19.19 -7.26 -9.68
CA ASN A 105 -18.56 -8.09 -10.71
C ASN A 105 -17.69 -7.26 -11.68
N SER A 106 -18.12 -6.03 -12.03
CA SER A 106 -17.33 -5.13 -12.87
C SER A 106 -16.04 -4.67 -12.19
N VAL A 107 -16.07 -4.46 -10.86
CA VAL A 107 -14.87 -4.17 -10.06
C VAL A 107 -13.86 -5.29 -10.15
N VAL A 108 -14.34 -6.53 -10.00
CA VAL A 108 -13.52 -7.74 -10.06
C VAL A 108 -12.95 -7.97 -11.47
N ASP A 109 -13.76 -7.75 -12.50
CA ASP A 109 -13.37 -7.99 -13.90
C ASP A 109 -12.44 -6.90 -14.46
N VAL A 110 -12.59 -5.63 -14.02
CA VAL A 110 -11.91 -4.46 -14.61
C VAL A 110 -10.88 -3.82 -13.67
N SER A 111 -10.69 -4.36 -12.46
CA SER A 111 -9.85 -3.75 -11.41
C SER A 111 -10.24 -2.30 -11.10
N TYR A 112 -11.54 -1.99 -11.13
CA TYR A 112 -12.03 -0.64 -10.84
C TYR A 112 -11.87 -0.32 -9.35
N ILE A 113 -11.09 0.71 -9.03
CA ILE A 113 -10.91 1.22 -7.66
C ILE A 113 -11.68 2.53 -7.54
N PRO A 114 -12.76 2.60 -6.73
CA PRO A 114 -13.46 3.86 -6.50
C PRO A 114 -12.55 4.86 -5.78
N ALA A 115 -12.70 6.15 -6.11
CA ALA A 115 -11.93 7.22 -5.51
C ALA A 115 -12.13 7.26 -3.98
N LEU A 116 -11.03 7.42 -3.24
CA LEU A 116 -11.08 7.62 -1.79
C LEU A 116 -11.82 8.92 -1.48
N VAL A 117 -12.83 8.85 -0.62
CA VAL A 117 -13.50 10.03 -0.09
C VAL A 117 -12.54 10.67 0.92
N GLU A 118 -12.00 11.85 0.58
CA GLU A 118 -11.27 12.66 1.54
C GLU A 118 -12.24 13.07 2.66
N LYS A 119 -11.89 12.73 3.90
CA LYS A 119 -12.62 13.19 5.08
C LYS A 119 -12.41 14.71 5.19
N GLY A 120 -13.44 15.47 4.82
CA GLY A 120 -13.58 16.88 5.19
C GLY A 120 -13.86 17.07 6.67
#